data_AF-A0A7W1ZBP4-F1
#
_entry.id   AF-A0A7W1ZBP4-F1
#
_cell.length_a   1.000
_cell.length_b   1.000
_cell.length_c   1.000
_cell.angle_alpha   90.00
_cell.angle_beta   90.00
_cell.angle_gamma   90.00
#
_symmetry.space_group_name_H-M   'P 1'
#
loop_
_entity.id
_entity.type
_entity.pdbx_description
1 polymer ?
#
loop_
_entity_poly.entity_id
_entity_poly.type
_entity_poly.pdbx_seq_one_letter_code
_entity_poly.pdbx_strand_id
1 'polypeptide(L)'
;MEGGKAVFVELVEENIPTYVRAGAFIPFAPLVQTTDDYNVKILDVHYYHDPSVTESSGQIYHDDGLTANAYEKGRYEKLHLKSKSLADKLEFELNKEIGNDFSTTFEVINFTIHNGGKVPKKVKTNGKNYDFTFDKETQNITINNLQLNTIQSKVVIDF
;
A
#
# COMPACT_ATOMS: atom_id res chain seq x y z
N MET A 1 13.92 9.09 -12.77
CA MET A 1 14.37 10.44 -13.18
C MET A 1 15.41 10.92 -12.17
N GLU A 2 16.46 11.59 -12.62
CA GLU A 2 17.40 12.23 -11.69
C GLU A 2 16.80 13.52 -11.14
N GLY A 3 17.05 13.83 -9.87
CA GLY A 3 16.63 15.08 -9.25
C GLY A 3 17.27 16.30 -9.91
N GLY A 4 16.63 17.46 -9.78
CA GLY A 4 17.15 18.73 -10.28
C GLY A 4 16.99 18.96 -11.79
N LYS A 5 16.24 18.12 -12.49
CA LYS A 5 15.92 18.29 -13.92
C LYS A 5 14.46 18.70 -14.11
N ALA A 6 14.24 19.70 -14.95
CA ALA A 6 12.91 20.02 -15.45
C ALA A 6 12.51 19.01 -16.53
N VAL A 7 11.26 18.55 -16.49
CA VAL A 7 10.70 17.62 -17.48
C VAL A 7 9.54 18.32 -18.15
N PHE A 8 9.56 18.38 -19.48
CA PHE A 8 8.42 18.82 -20.27
C PHE A 8 7.48 17.64 -20.48
N VAL A 9 6.21 17.85 -20.17
CA VAL A 9 5.17 16.82 -20.30
C VAL A 9 4.02 17.40 -21.09
N GLU A 10 3.55 16.63 -22.07
CA GLU A 10 2.38 16.98 -22.87
C GLU A 10 1.14 16.96 -21.99
N LEU A 11 0.30 17.98 -22.15
CA LEU A 11 -0.97 18.08 -21.44
C LEU A 11 -2.04 17.37 -22.26
N VAL A 12 -2.95 16.71 -21.55
CA VAL A 12 -4.20 16.18 -22.11
C VAL A 12 -5.34 16.85 -21.37
N GLU A 13 -6.49 17.03 -22.03
CA GLU A 13 -7.60 17.79 -21.46
C GLU A 13 -8.19 17.12 -20.21
N GLU A 14 -8.15 15.79 -20.19
CA GLU A 14 -8.82 14.97 -19.18
C GLU A 14 -8.07 14.95 -17.83
N ASN A 15 -6.77 15.28 -17.79
CA ASN A 15 -5.95 15.11 -16.58
C ASN A 15 -4.82 16.14 -16.48
N ILE A 16 -4.50 16.53 -15.24
CA ILE A 16 -3.30 17.31 -14.94
C ILE A 16 -2.09 16.38 -14.67
N PRO A 17 -0.88 16.71 -15.17
CA PRO A 17 0.31 15.91 -14.89
C PRO A 17 0.57 15.79 -13.39
N THR A 18 0.56 14.55 -12.90
CA THR A 18 0.78 14.21 -11.50
C THR A 18 1.87 13.15 -11.42
N TYR A 19 2.78 13.30 -10.46
CA TYR A 19 3.92 12.39 -10.29
C TYR A 19 3.85 11.71 -8.94
N VAL A 20 4.24 10.43 -8.90
CA VAL A 20 4.36 9.67 -7.66
C VAL A 20 5.84 9.43 -7.38
N ARG A 21 6.25 9.71 -6.13
CA ARG A 21 7.61 9.48 -5.68
C ARG A 21 7.89 7.97 -5.62
N ALA A 22 9.08 7.55 -6.07
CA ALA A 22 9.56 6.19 -5.85
C ALA A 22 9.51 5.82 -4.36
N GLY A 23 9.08 4.59 -4.07
CA GLY A 23 8.84 4.08 -2.72
C GLY A 23 7.54 4.55 -2.07
N ALA A 24 6.69 5.34 -2.74
CA ALA A 24 5.43 5.78 -2.15
C ALA A 24 4.42 4.62 -2.01
N PHE A 25 3.69 4.63 -0.89
CA PHE A 25 2.47 3.86 -0.69
C PHE A 25 1.28 4.80 -0.87
N ILE A 26 0.36 4.46 -1.78
CA ILE A 26 -0.86 5.23 -2.04
C ILE A 26 -2.05 4.32 -1.69
N PRO A 27 -2.78 4.62 -0.60
CA PRO A 27 -3.96 3.86 -0.21
C PRO A 27 -5.21 4.38 -0.92
N PHE A 28 -6.10 3.47 -1.26
CA PHE A 28 -7.44 3.74 -1.75
C PHE A 28 -8.44 2.94 -0.93
N ALA A 29 -9.57 3.58 -0.63
CA ALA A 29 -10.73 2.91 -0.08
C ALA A 29 -11.74 2.63 -1.21
N PRO A 30 -12.68 1.69 -1.01
CA PRO A 30 -13.76 1.46 -1.97
C PRO A 30 -14.53 2.76 -2.27
N LEU A 31 -14.91 2.92 -3.54
CA LEU A 31 -15.74 4.05 -3.96
C LEU A 31 -17.12 3.94 -3.31
N VAL A 32 -17.52 4.98 -2.59
CA VAL A 32 -18.81 5.11 -1.92
C VAL A 32 -19.44 6.45 -2.26
N GLN A 33 -20.78 6.54 -2.20
CA GLN A 33 -21.51 7.74 -2.60
C GLN A 33 -21.44 8.84 -1.53
N THR A 34 -21.38 8.45 -0.25
CA THR A 34 -21.24 9.33 0.90
C THR A 34 -20.15 8.78 1.82
N THR A 35 -19.48 9.66 2.56
CA THR A 35 -18.53 9.26 3.60
C THR A 35 -19.20 8.53 4.76
N ASP A 36 -20.52 8.58 4.89
CA ASP A 36 -21.25 7.79 5.88
C ASP A 36 -21.15 6.27 5.61
N ASP A 37 -20.93 5.88 4.35
CA ASP A 37 -20.77 4.47 3.93
C ASP A 37 -19.30 4.03 3.88
N TYR A 38 -18.37 4.93 4.24
CA TYR A 38 -16.94 4.67 4.23
C TYR A 38 -16.56 3.54 5.18
N ASN A 39 -15.70 2.63 4.71
CA ASN A 39 -15.04 1.65 5.57
C ASN A 39 -13.68 1.28 4.97
N VAL A 40 -12.81 0.75 5.81
CA VAL A 40 -11.44 0.33 5.44
C VAL A 40 -11.21 -1.16 5.63
N LYS A 41 -12.29 -1.96 5.65
CA LYS A 41 -12.18 -3.41 5.76
C LYS A 41 -11.32 -4.00 4.65
N ILE A 42 -11.49 -3.47 3.45
CA ILE A 42 -10.67 -3.77 2.29
C ILE A 42 -10.00 -2.47 1.87
N LEU A 43 -8.68 -2.49 1.76
CA LEU A 43 -7.90 -1.39 1.21
C LEU A 43 -7.21 -1.82 -0.08
N ASP A 44 -7.26 -0.99 -1.10
CA ASP A 44 -6.35 -1.11 -2.23
C ASP A 44 -5.11 -0.28 -1.92
N VAL A 45 -3.93 -0.90 -1.94
CA VAL A 45 -2.66 -0.22 -1.68
C VAL A 45 -1.79 -0.33 -2.90
N HIS A 46 -1.37 0.81 -3.43
CA HIS A 46 -0.44 0.90 -4.55
C HIS A 46 0.95 1.25 -4.01
N TYR A 47 1.97 0.45 -4.32
CA TYR A 47 3.37 0.76 -4.02
C TYR A 47 4.14 1.01 -5.30
N TYR A 48 4.85 2.14 -5.37
CA TYR A 48 5.63 2.51 -6.55
C TYR A 48 7.09 2.09 -6.37
N HIS A 49 7.45 0.91 -6.86
CA HIS A 49 8.79 0.36 -6.68
C HIS A 49 9.81 1.06 -7.59
N ASP A 50 11.02 1.28 -7.07
CA ASP A 50 12.21 1.59 -7.84
C ASP A 50 13.42 0.99 -7.12
N PRO A 51 14.35 0.30 -7.82
CA PRO A 51 15.54 -0.29 -7.20
C PRO A 51 16.46 0.72 -6.49
N SER A 52 16.38 2.02 -6.83
CA SER A 52 17.14 3.08 -6.14
C SER A 52 16.63 3.36 -4.72
N VAL A 53 15.42 2.91 -4.37
CA VAL A 53 14.84 3.04 -3.04
C VAL A 53 14.93 1.71 -2.31
N THR A 54 15.96 1.56 -1.48
CA THR A 54 16.21 0.31 -0.73
C THR A 54 15.22 0.10 0.40
N GLU A 55 14.71 1.17 1.00
CA GLU A 55 13.71 1.12 2.06
C GLU A 55 12.75 2.31 1.93
N SER A 56 11.48 2.09 2.23
CA SER A 56 10.48 3.15 2.31
C SER A 56 9.47 2.85 3.40
N SER A 57 8.77 3.89 3.85
CA SER A 57 7.68 3.76 4.82
C SER A 57 6.50 4.64 4.45
N GLY A 58 5.32 4.22 4.92
CA GLY A 58 4.06 4.93 4.83
C GLY A 58 3.19 4.64 6.05
N GLN A 59 2.17 5.46 6.26
CA GLN A 59 1.21 5.28 7.34
C GLN A 59 -0.19 5.61 6.82
N ILE A 60 -1.15 4.77 7.16
CA ILE A 60 -2.58 5.04 6.98
C ILE A 60 -3.17 5.24 8.37
N TYR A 61 -3.89 6.33 8.59
CA TYR A 61 -4.64 6.58 9.83
C TYR A 61 -6.12 6.38 9.56
N HIS A 62 -6.83 5.76 10.50
CA HIS A 62 -8.26 5.54 10.43
C HIS A 62 -8.90 5.74 11.81
N ASP A 63 -10.01 6.46 11.87
CA ASP A 63 -10.91 6.55 13.01
C ASP A 63 -12.37 6.57 12.52
N ASP A 64 -13.31 6.86 13.40
CA ASP A 64 -14.74 6.90 13.05
C ASP A 64 -15.17 8.18 12.30
N GLY A 65 -14.28 9.15 12.09
CA GLY A 65 -14.59 10.43 11.42
C GLY A 65 -15.58 11.35 12.15
N LEU A 66 -16.08 10.95 13.34
CA LEU A 66 -17.15 11.63 14.07
C LEU A 66 -16.73 12.06 15.47
N THR A 67 -15.89 11.28 16.12
CA THR A 67 -15.46 11.52 17.50
C THR A 67 -14.45 12.66 17.54
N ALA A 68 -14.84 13.77 18.15
CA ALA A 68 -13.91 14.84 18.47
C ALA A 68 -12.76 14.31 19.35
N ASN A 69 -11.52 14.62 18.98
CA ASN A 69 -10.29 14.17 19.65
C ASN A 69 -10.20 12.63 19.72
N ALA A 70 -10.55 11.94 18.62
CA ALA A 70 -10.47 10.48 18.53
C ALA A 70 -9.07 9.95 18.85
N TYR A 71 -8.03 10.63 18.37
CA TYR A 71 -6.64 10.27 18.63
C TYR A 71 -6.31 10.26 20.13
N GLU A 72 -6.60 11.35 20.84
CA GLU A 72 -6.34 11.51 22.29
C GLU A 72 -7.17 10.53 23.13
N LYS A 73 -8.37 10.18 22.64
CA LYS A 73 -9.26 9.19 23.27
C LYS A 73 -8.86 7.75 22.94
N GLY A 74 -7.86 7.53 22.09
CA GLY A 74 -7.45 6.19 21.67
C GLY A 74 -8.48 5.48 20.78
N ARG A 75 -9.35 6.23 20.11
CA ARG A 75 -10.40 5.72 19.20
C ARG A 75 -9.94 5.78 17.74
N TYR A 76 -8.81 5.15 17.46
CA TYR A 76 -8.22 5.13 16.14
C TYR A 76 -7.45 3.83 15.90
N GLU A 77 -7.09 3.58 14.65
CA GLU A 77 -6.05 2.65 14.26
C GLU A 77 -5.12 3.29 13.22
N LYS A 78 -3.88 2.79 13.15
CA LYS A 78 -2.94 3.09 12.06
C LYS A 78 -2.41 1.81 11.47
N LEU A 79 -2.22 1.82 10.15
CA LEU A 79 -1.46 0.81 9.44
C LEU A 79 -0.12 1.40 9.01
N HIS A 80 0.95 0.93 9.64
CA HIS A 80 2.33 1.26 9.28
C HIS A 80 2.80 0.31 8.17
N LEU A 81 3.17 0.87 7.03
CA LEU A 81 3.71 0.13 5.89
C LEU A 81 5.20 0.39 5.79
N LYS A 82 5.99 -0.66 5.61
CA LYS A 82 7.41 -0.56 5.29
C LYS A 82 7.72 -1.44 4.10
N SER A 83 8.58 -0.97 3.21
CA SER A 83 9.16 -1.78 2.14
C SER A 83 10.67 -1.92 2.35
N LYS A 84 11.20 -3.05 1.90
CA LYS A 84 12.63 -3.30 1.78
C LYS A 84 12.93 -3.97 0.45
N SER A 85 13.69 -3.29 -0.38
CA SER A 85 14.18 -3.80 -1.66
C SER A 85 15.56 -4.43 -1.49
N LEU A 86 15.67 -5.70 -1.87
CA LEU A 86 16.88 -6.50 -1.88
C LEU A 86 17.20 -6.95 -3.32
N ALA A 87 18.35 -7.59 -3.53
CA ALA A 87 18.80 -7.97 -4.88
C ALA A 87 17.83 -8.92 -5.61
N ASP A 88 17.19 -9.84 -4.89
CA ASP A 88 16.29 -10.87 -5.43
C ASP A 88 14.91 -10.88 -4.75
N LYS A 89 14.63 -9.91 -3.88
CA LYS A 89 13.41 -9.86 -3.07
C LYS A 89 12.89 -8.46 -2.86
N LEU A 90 11.58 -8.36 -2.75
CA LEU A 90 10.89 -7.20 -2.20
C LEU A 90 10.08 -7.65 -0.98
N GLU A 91 10.39 -7.09 0.18
CA GLU A 91 9.71 -7.39 1.43
C GLU A 91 8.85 -6.22 1.87
N PHE A 92 7.68 -6.52 2.43
CA PHE A 92 6.82 -5.54 3.06
C PHE A 92 6.44 -5.97 4.47
N GLU A 93 6.44 -5.02 5.40
CA GLU A 93 5.90 -5.19 6.74
C GLU A 93 4.69 -4.27 6.90
N LEU A 94 3.58 -4.85 7.36
CA LEU A 94 2.31 -4.19 7.57
C LEU A 94 1.96 -4.35 9.05
N ASN A 95 2.11 -3.29 9.83
CA ASN A 95 1.97 -3.32 11.28
C ASN A 95 0.81 -2.43 11.72
N LYS A 96 -0.12 -3.00 12.49
CA LYS A 96 -1.26 -2.28 13.05
C LYS A 96 -0.88 -1.67 14.40
N GLU A 97 -1.13 -0.39 14.57
CA GLU A 97 -1.15 0.32 15.85
C GLU A 97 -2.62 0.60 16.16
N ILE A 98 -3.16 0.01 17.22
CA ILE A 98 -4.57 0.12 17.59
C ILE A 98 -4.64 0.96 18.87
N GLY A 99 -5.46 2.01 18.86
CA GLY A 99 -5.75 2.79 20.05
C GLY A 99 -6.48 1.97 21.11
N ASN A 100 -6.32 2.36 22.38
CA ASN A 100 -6.82 1.56 23.51
C ASN A 100 -8.34 1.41 23.57
N ASP A 101 -9.09 2.28 22.88
CA ASP A 101 -10.56 2.26 22.81
C ASP A 101 -11.04 2.04 21.37
N PHE A 102 -10.32 1.21 20.61
CA PHE A 102 -10.65 0.91 19.22
C PHE A 102 -10.49 -0.58 18.92
N SER A 103 -11.20 -1.06 17.91
CA SER A 103 -11.04 -2.41 17.36
C SER A 103 -10.61 -2.29 15.90
N THR A 104 -9.57 -3.00 15.50
CA THR A 104 -9.05 -2.91 14.14
C THR A 104 -10.12 -3.30 13.12
N THR A 105 -10.25 -2.48 12.08
CA THR A 105 -11.18 -2.70 10.97
C THR A 105 -10.45 -3.11 9.70
N PHE A 106 -9.14 -2.88 9.59
CA PHE A 106 -8.34 -3.38 8.46
C PHE A 106 -8.34 -4.91 8.41
N GLU A 107 -8.98 -5.52 7.42
CA GLU A 107 -9.04 -6.98 7.28
C GLU A 107 -8.21 -7.47 6.09
N VAL A 108 -8.35 -6.79 4.94
CA VAL A 108 -7.82 -7.24 3.65
C VAL A 108 -7.10 -6.11 2.93
N ILE A 109 -6.01 -6.45 2.24
CA ILE A 109 -5.37 -5.58 1.25
C ILE A 109 -5.43 -6.21 -0.14
N ASN A 110 -5.77 -5.41 -1.14
CA ASN A 110 -5.38 -5.69 -2.52
C ASN A 110 -4.13 -4.86 -2.82
N PHE A 111 -3.04 -5.53 -3.16
CA PHE A 111 -1.74 -4.91 -3.26
C PHE A 111 -1.29 -4.86 -4.71
N THR A 112 -1.09 -3.66 -5.23
CA THR A 112 -0.49 -3.43 -6.55
C THR A 112 0.91 -2.85 -6.38
N ILE A 113 1.91 -3.54 -6.89
CA ILE A 113 3.30 -3.08 -6.95
C ILE A 113 3.55 -2.62 -8.39
N HIS A 114 3.73 -1.32 -8.57
CA HIS A 114 4.09 -0.72 -9.85
C HIS A 114 5.59 -0.85 -10.10
N ASN A 115 5.97 -1.02 -11.37
CA ASN A 115 7.37 -1.16 -11.77
C ASN A 115 8.08 -2.31 -11.04
N GLY A 116 7.43 -3.48 -10.95
CA GLY A 116 7.97 -4.68 -10.30
C GLY A 116 9.17 -5.31 -11.02
N GLY A 117 9.55 -4.78 -12.19
CA GLY A 117 10.69 -5.21 -12.97
C GLY A 117 10.44 -6.53 -13.69
N LYS A 118 10.67 -7.66 -13.01
CA LYS A 118 10.56 -9.01 -13.59
C LYS A 118 9.46 -9.83 -12.92
N VAL A 119 9.01 -10.88 -13.60
CA VAL A 119 7.98 -11.79 -13.09
C VAL A 119 8.45 -12.41 -11.77
N PRO A 120 7.68 -12.30 -10.66
CA PRO A 120 7.98 -13.01 -9.42
C PRO A 120 7.99 -14.53 -9.60
N LYS A 121 8.84 -15.23 -8.87
CA LYS A 121 8.81 -16.70 -8.76
C LYS A 121 7.75 -17.17 -7.79
N LYS A 122 7.53 -16.40 -6.71
CA LYS A 122 6.55 -16.69 -5.66
C LYS A 122 6.27 -15.43 -4.85
N VAL A 123 5.06 -15.37 -4.32
CA VAL A 123 4.65 -14.39 -3.31
C VAL A 123 4.26 -15.15 -2.05
N LYS A 124 4.75 -14.69 -0.89
CA LYS A 124 4.37 -15.22 0.41
C LYS A 124 3.84 -14.13 1.31
N THR A 125 2.75 -14.42 1.99
CA THR A 125 2.23 -13.58 3.07
C THR A 125 2.11 -14.43 4.33
N ASN A 126 2.72 -13.97 5.42
CA ASN A 126 2.71 -14.66 6.72
C ASN A 126 3.17 -16.13 6.60
N GLY A 127 4.16 -16.37 5.74
CA GLY A 127 4.73 -17.70 5.46
C GLY A 127 3.93 -18.57 4.49
N LYS A 128 2.71 -18.19 4.10
CA LYS A 128 1.85 -18.92 3.15
C LYS A 128 2.01 -18.37 1.73
N ASN A 129 1.95 -19.23 0.73
CA ASN A 129 1.95 -18.79 -0.67
C ASN A 129 0.64 -18.05 -1.00
N TYR A 130 0.75 -17.02 -1.83
CA TYR A 130 -0.38 -16.29 -2.40
C TYR A 130 -0.26 -16.27 -3.92
N ASP A 131 -1.41 -16.35 -4.58
CA ASP A 131 -1.48 -16.13 -6.02
C ASP A 131 -1.22 -14.67 -6.35
N PHE A 132 -0.67 -14.43 -7.53
CA PHE A 132 -0.38 -13.10 -8.04
C PHE A 132 -0.57 -13.07 -9.56
N THR A 133 -0.79 -11.88 -10.09
CA THR A 133 -0.72 -11.61 -11.53
C THR A 133 0.48 -10.71 -11.81
N PHE A 134 1.11 -10.90 -12.97
CA PHE A 134 2.13 -9.99 -13.49
C PHE A 134 1.75 -9.53 -14.88
N ASP A 135 1.58 -8.22 -15.03
CA ASP A 135 1.38 -7.58 -16.32
C ASP A 135 2.75 -7.25 -16.92
N LYS A 136 3.07 -7.80 -18.09
CA LYS A 136 4.36 -7.59 -18.75
C LYS A 136 4.49 -6.20 -19.38
N GLU A 137 3.39 -5.58 -19.77
CA GLU A 137 3.39 -4.28 -20.43
C GLU A 137 3.62 -3.17 -19.41
N THR A 138 2.89 -3.24 -18.28
CA THR A 138 2.99 -2.24 -17.20
C THR A 138 4.01 -2.61 -16.13
N GLN A 139 4.50 -3.85 -16.12
CA GLN A 139 5.36 -4.43 -15.08
C GLN A 139 4.71 -4.45 -13.68
N ASN A 140 3.38 -4.44 -13.63
CA ASN A 140 2.65 -4.44 -12.38
C ASN A 140 2.51 -5.85 -11.82
N ILE A 141 2.73 -5.98 -10.51
CA ILE A 141 2.41 -7.18 -9.74
C ILE A 141 1.16 -6.89 -8.94
N THR A 142 0.13 -7.72 -9.04
CA THR A 142 -1.09 -7.57 -8.25
C THR A 142 -1.32 -8.81 -7.40
N ILE A 143 -1.60 -8.59 -6.11
CA ILE A 143 -1.93 -9.61 -5.12
C ILE A 143 -3.28 -9.23 -4.53
N ASN A 144 -4.31 -10.02 -4.82
CA ASN A 144 -5.67 -9.74 -4.35
C ASN A 144 -5.99 -10.51 -3.06
N ASN A 145 -6.90 -9.97 -2.25
CA ASN A 145 -7.43 -10.61 -1.06
C ASN A 145 -6.38 -11.02 -0.02
N LEU A 146 -5.31 -10.24 0.13
CA LEU A 146 -4.26 -10.46 1.12
C LEU A 146 -4.82 -10.26 2.53
N GLN A 147 -4.95 -11.35 3.28
CA GLN A 147 -5.49 -11.31 4.64
C GLN A 147 -4.46 -10.77 5.63
N LEU A 148 -4.82 -9.71 6.36
CA LEU A 148 -3.99 -9.15 7.41
C LEU A 148 -4.16 -9.93 8.71
N ASN A 149 -3.05 -10.19 9.39
CA ASN A 149 -3.07 -10.63 10.77
C ASN A 149 -3.51 -9.48 11.70
N THR A 150 -3.77 -9.82 12.97
CA THR A 150 -4.24 -8.88 14.00
C THR A 150 -3.22 -7.77 14.32
N ILE A 151 -1.92 -8.05 14.24
CA ILE A 151 -0.87 -7.08 14.62
C ILE A 151 0.13 -6.86 13.49
N GLN A 152 0.76 -7.92 12.99
CA GLN A 152 1.81 -7.83 11.98
C GLN A 152 1.58 -8.80 10.85
N SER A 153 1.65 -8.30 9.63
CA SER A 153 1.74 -9.11 8.42
C SER A 153 3.05 -8.85 7.69
N LYS A 154 3.64 -9.91 7.14
CA LYS A 154 4.84 -9.83 6.29
C LYS A 154 4.52 -10.37 4.91
N VAL A 155 4.81 -9.57 3.89
CA VAL A 155 4.72 -9.96 2.47
C VAL A 155 6.13 -10.07 1.92
N VAL A 156 6.42 -11.14 1.19
CA VAL A 156 7.72 -11.37 0.54
C VAL A 156 7.45 -11.77 -0.90
N ILE A 157 8.02 -11.00 -1.82
CA ILE A 157 8.03 -11.28 -3.26
C ILE A 157 9.44 -11.72 -3.61
N ASP A 158 9.61 -12.97 -4.02
CA ASP A 158 10.89 -13.50 -4.49
C ASP A 158 10.92 -13.48 -6.03
N PHE A 159 11.98 -12.95 -6.62
CA PHE A 159 12.17 -12.82 -8.06
C PHE A 159 13.25 -13.77 -8.64
#